data_AF-A0A950LBD4-F1
#
_entry.id   AF-A0A950LBD4-F1
#
_cell.length_a   1.000
_cell.length_b   1.000
_cell.length_c   1.000
_cell.angle_alpha   90.00
_cell.angle_beta   90.00
_cell.angle_gamma   90.00
#
_symmetry.space_group_name_H-M   'P 1'
#
loop_
_entity.id
_entity.type
_entity.pdbx_description
1 polymer ?
#
loop_
_entity_poly.entity_id
_entity_poly.type
_entity_poly.pdbx_seq_one_letter_code
_entity_poly.pdbx_strand_id
1 'polypeptide(L)' 'MPGTTLRLTRLALTQFRNYESLVWRPAARISVLHGPNGSGKTNLLEAISLLVPGRGLRSARHAELARRGSGA' A
#
# COMPACT_ATOMS: atom_id res chain seq x y z
N MET A 1 29.29 5.34 -9.90
CA MET A 1 28.53 4.76 -8.77
C MET A 1 27.34 4.02 -9.37
N PRO A 2 27.26 2.69 -9.33
CA PRO A 2 26.02 2.02 -9.76
C PRO A 2 24.88 2.57 -8.90
N GLY A 3 23.86 3.15 -9.55
CA GLY A 3 22.78 3.86 -8.86
C GLY A 3 22.08 2.92 -7.88
N THR A 4 21.95 3.35 -6.63
CA THR A 4 21.19 2.65 -5.59
C THR A 4 19.78 2.40 -6.08
N THR A 5 19.45 1.13 -6.36
CA THR A 5 18.10 0.73 -6.76
C THR A 5 17.25 0.61 -5.50
N LEU A 6 16.15 1.37 -5.44
CA LEU A 6 15.19 1.28 -4.34
C LEU A 6 14.38 -0.02 -4.47
N ARG A 7 14.31 -0.81 -3.40
CA ARG A 7 13.58 -2.09 -3.38
C ARG A 7 12.67 -2.18 -2.15
N LEU A 8 11.39 -2.47 -2.38
CA LEU A 8 10.45 -2.81 -1.31
C LEU A 8 10.68 -4.24 -0.82
N THR A 9 11.13 -4.40 0.43
CA THR A 9 11.41 -5.72 1.05
C THR A 9 10.27 -6.21 1.93
N ARG A 10 9.52 -5.28 2.54
CA ARG A 10 8.36 -5.56 3.39
C ARG A 10 7.41 -4.37 3.39
N LEU A 11 6.11 -4.66 3.30
CA LEU A 11 5.03 -3.71 3.51
C LEU A 11 4.16 -4.21 4.66
N ALA A 12 3.95 -3.37 5.68
CA ALA A 12 3.04 -3.66 6.77
C ALA A 12 1.95 -2.58 6.79
N LEU A 13 0.69 -3.00 6.81
CA LEU A 13 -0.48 -2.12 6.89
C LEU A 13 -1.26 -2.43 8.16
N THR A 14 -1.71 -1.38 8.84
CA THR A 14 -2.57 -1.46 10.02
C THR A 14 -3.65 -0.40 9.89
N GLN A 15 -4.92 -0.79 9.99
CA GLN A 15 -6.07 0.13 9.89
C GLN A 15 -6.00 1.06 8.66
N PHE A 16 -5.62 0.50 7.50
CA PHE A 16 -5.40 1.24 6.26
C PHE A 16 -6.46 0.88 5.22
N ARG A 17 -7.29 1.84 4.81
CA ARG A 17 -8.39 1.64 3.83
C ARG A 17 -9.27 0.44 4.17
N ASN A 18 -9.23 -0.65 3.39
CA ASN A 18 -9.98 -1.87 3.66
C ASN A 18 -9.13 -2.98 4.32
N TYR A 19 -7.86 -2.71 4.65
CA TYR A 19 -6.98 -3.62 5.36
C TYR A 19 -7.05 -3.34 6.87
N GLU A 20 -7.54 -4.32 7.62
CA GLU A 20 -7.40 -4.31 9.09
C GLU A 20 -5.93 -4.52 9.48
N SER A 21 -5.32 -5.57 8.95
CA SER A 21 -3.89 -5.84 9.03
C SER A 21 -3.40 -6.55 7.77
N LEU A 22 -2.17 -6.26 7.35
CA LEU A 22 -1.48 -6.98 6.28
C LEU A 22 0.02 -6.93 6.52
N VAL A 23 0.71 -8.07 6.36
CA VAL A 23 2.17 -8.11 6.22
C VAL A 23 2.51 -8.80 4.92
N TRP A 24 3.06 -8.05 3.98
CA TRP A 24 3.44 -8.54 2.67
C TRP A 24 4.95 -8.45 2.45
N ARG A 25 5.55 -9.51 1.93
CA ARG A 25 6.97 -9.61 1.56
C ARG A 25 7.06 -10.02 0.09
N PRO A 26 7.43 -9.12 -0.83
CA PRO A 26 7.57 -9.46 -2.24
C PRO A 26 8.65 -10.53 -2.44
N ALA A 27 8.27 -11.70 -2.95
CA ALA A 27 9.19 -12.81 -3.20
C ALA A 27 10.01 -12.64 -4.50
N ALA A 28 9.50 -11.85 -5.44
CA ALA A 28 10.09 -11.64 -6.76
C ALA A 28 10.15 -10.16 -7.14
N ARG A 29 10.89 -9.83 -8.21
CA ARG A 29 11.00 -8.46 -8.74
C ARG A 29 9.66 -7.93 -9.26
N ILE A 30 8.82 -8.82 -9.79
CA ILE A 30 7.48 -8.51 -10.30
C ILE A 30 6.47 -9.18 -9.37
N SER A 31 5.42 -8.45 -9.01
CA SER A 31 4.31 -8.95 -8.20
C SER A 31 3.00 -8.64 -8.92
N VAL A 32 2.14 -9.65 -9.06
CA VAL A 32 0.82 -9.53 -9.69
C VAL A 32 -0.25 -9.52 -8.59
N LEU A 33 -1.05 -8.46 -8.54
CA LEU A 33 -2.18 -8.35 -7.62
C LEU A 33 -3.45 -8.77 -8.37
N HIS A 34 -4.09 -9.86 -7.95
CA HIS A 34 -5.31 -10.37 -8.58
C HIS A 34 -6.42 -10.62 -7.54
N GLY A 35 -7.65 -10.72 -8.00
CA GLY A 35 -8.83 -10.94 -7.17
C GLY A 35 -10.02 -10.03 -7.53
N PRO A 36 -11.17 -10.19 -6.87
CA PRO A 36 -12.40 -9.46 -7.19
C PRO A 36 -12.28 -7.93 -7.09
N ASN A 37 -13.19 -7.20 -7.73
CA ASN A 37 -13.31 -5.76 -7.51
C ASN A 37 -13.63 -5.46 -6.04
N GLY A 38 -13.01 -4.42 -5.47
CA GLY A 38 -13.14 -4.11 -4.04
C GLY A 38 -12.22 -4.91 -3.09
N SER A 39 -11.42 -5.86 -3.58
CA SER A 39 -10.53 -6.68 -2.72
C SER A 39 -9.32 -5.94 -2.13
N GLY A 40 -9.10 -4.66 -2.46
CA GLY A 40 -8.00 -3.86 -1.92
C GLY A 40 -6.75 -3.74 -2.78
N LYS A 41 -6.72 -4.31 -4.00
CA LYS A 41 -5.56 -4.23 -4.92
C LYS A 41 -5.05 -2.79 -5.13
N THR A 42 -5.95 -1.85 -5.43
CA THR A 42 -5.61 -0.43 -5.59
C THR A 42 -5.15 0.21 -4.27
N ASN A 43 -5.74 -0.18 -3.14
CA ASN A 43 -5.34 0.31 -1.82
C ASN A 43 -3.90 -0.13 -1.50
N LEU A 44 -3.51 -1.36 -1.88
CA LEU A 44 -2.12 -1.81 -1.71
C LEU A 44 -1.14 -0.96 -2.52
N LEU A 45 -1.47 -0.64 -3.78
CA LEU A 45 -0.66 0.26 -4.61
C LEU A 45 -0.59 1.68 -4.04
N GLU A 46 -1.69 2.18 -3.48
CA GLU A 46 -1.70 3.46 -2.76
C GLU A 46 -0.74 3.44 -1.58
N ALA A 47 -0.75 2.39 -0.76
CA ALA A 47 0.17 2.27 0.37
C ALA A 47 1.64 2.26 -0.07
N ILE A 48 1.97 1.57 -1.16
CA ILE A 48 3.32 1.60 -1.75
C ILE A 48 3.69 3.02 -2.20
N SER A 49 2.75 3.73 -2.83
CA SER A 49 3.01 5.09 -3.33
C SER A 49 3.32 6.11 -2.24
N LEU A 50 2.90 5.86 -0.99
CA LEU A 50 3.20 6.71 0.16
C LEU A 50 4.66 6.57 0.64
N LEU A 51 5.36 5.51 0.22
CA LEU A 51 6.77 5.27 0.59
C LEU A 51 7.76 6.04 -0.30
N VAL A 52 7.29 6.61 -1.40
CA VAL A 52 8.10 7.42 -2.32
C VAL A 52 7.95 8.90 -1.96
N PRO A 53 9.04 9.70 -1.94
CA PRO A 53 8.93 11.15 -1.71
C PRO A 53 7.98 11.80 -2.71
N GLY A 54 6.94 12.48 -2.20
CA GLY A 54 5.90 13.11 -3.02
C GLY A 54 4.51 12.93 -2.41
N ARG A 55 3.48 13.27 -3.19
CA ARG A 55 2.10 12.96 -2.83
C ARG A 55 1.75 11.60 -3.45
N GLY A 56 1.44 10.59 -2.64
CA GLY A 56 1.01 9.27 -3.13
C GLY A 56 -0.12 9.36 -4.17
N LEU A 57 -0.47 8.25 -4.83
CA LEU A 57 -1.27 8.17 -6.08
C LEU A 57 -2.57 9.00 -6.14
N ARG A 58 -3.12 9.46 -5.01
CA ARG A 58 -4.33 10.29 -4.94
C ARG A 58 -4.14 11.70 -4.36
N SER A 59 -2.95 12.12 -3.96
CA SER A 59 -2.79 13.30 -3.07
C SER A 59 -3.72 13.25 -1.84
N ALA A 60 -4.07 12.04 -1.39
CA ALA A 60 -5.05 11.82 -0.34
C ALA A 60 -4.53 12.40 0.98
N ARG A 61 -5.35 13.22 1.64
CA ARG A 61 -5.05 13.71 2.99
C ARG A 61 -4.94 12.51 3.93
N HIS A 62 -4.03 12.55 4.91
CA HIS A 62 -3.82 11.45 5.86
C HIS A 62 -5.13 10.91 6.48
N ALA A 63 -6.09 11.79 6.75
CA ALA A 63 -7.43 11.43 7.27
C ALA A 63 -8.24 10.51 6.35
N GLU A 64 -7.98 10.49 5.04
CA GLU A 64 -8.68 9.63 4.08
C GLU A 64 -8.08 8.22 4.00
N LEU A 65 -6.84 8.04 4.44
CA LEU A 65 -6.11 6.76 4.40
C LEU A 65 -6.53 5.81 5.53
N ALA A 66 -7.06 6.35 6.62
CA ALA A 66 -7.61 5.56 7.73
C ALA A 66 -8.72 4.62 7.24
N ARG A 67 -8.77 3.42 7.82
CA ARG A 67 -9.86 2.48 7.55
C ARG A 67 -11.20 3.12 7.87
N ARG A 68 -12.08 3.17 6.87
CA ARG A 68 -13.46 3.63 7.04
C ARG A 68 -14.29 2.43 7.52
N GLY A 69 -14.54 2.37 8.84
CA GLY A 69 -15.40 1.36 9.46
C GLY A 69 -14.71 0.50 10.52
N SER A 70 -14.67 1.03 11.75
CA SER A 70 -15.03 0.32 12.98
C SER A 70 -15.40 1.39 14.02
N GLY A 71 -16.48 2.12 13.75
CA GLY A 71 -17.17 2.84 14.81
C GLY A 71 -17.96 1.82 15.61
N ALA A 72 -17.81 1.87 16.92
CA ALA A 72 -18.86 1.43 17.83
C ALA A 72 -20.15 2.22 17.55
#